data_AF-A0A485L7G9-F1
#
_entry.id   AF-A0A485L7G9-F1
#
_cell.length_a   1.000
_cell.length_b   1.000
_cell.length_c   1.000
_cell.angle_alpha   90.00
_cell.angle_beta   90.00
_cell.angle_gamma   90.00
#
_symmetry.space_group_name_H-M   'P 1'
#
loop_
_entity.id
_entity.type
_entity.pdbx_description
1 polymer ?
#
loop_
_entity_poly.entity_id
_entity_poly.type
_entity_poly.pdbx_seq_one_letter_code
_entity_poly.pdbx_strand_id
1 'polypeptide(L)'
;MYDQDLAPNVTHKSLVLGGEFAMWLEIADSHVVEAKVWPRAAAFAERAWSNPTTSWKDAIARMCIQRDRIAESGIGADAIQPAWCRQHLNDCSLS
;
A
#
# COMPACT_ATOMS: atom_id res chain seq x y z
N MET A 1 -6.14 -0.68 3.46
CA MET A 1 -4.87 -1.06 4.12
C MET A 1 -4.18 0.14 4.73
N TYR A 2 -3.99 1.22 3.97
CA TYR A 2 -3.29 2.42 4.45
C TYR A 2 -3.97 3.13 5.64
N ASP A 3 -5.30 3.22 5.67
CA ASP A 3 -6.04 3.91 6.76
C ASP A 3 -6.22 3.06 8.03
N GLN A 4 -5.72 1.83 8.05
CA GLN A 4 -5.90 0.95 9.21
C GLN A 4 -4.94 1.37 10.33
N ASP A 5 -5.48 1.67 11.51
CA ASP A 5 -4.68 1.70 12.74
C ASP A 5 -4.18 0.26 13.00
N LEU A 6 -2.90 0.12 13.32
CA LEU A 6 -2.28 -1.19 13.60
C LEU A 6 -2.56 -1.67 15.02
N ALA A 7 -3.01 -0.79 15.92
CA ALA A 7 -3.32 -1.13 17.30
C ALA A 7 -4.60 -0.42 17.79
N PRO A 8 -5.74 -0.57 17.09
CA PRO A 8 -6.98 0.06 17.50
C PRO A 8 -7.45 -0.58 18.81
N ASN A 9 -7.83 0.26 19.78
CA ASN A 9 -8.36 -0.18 21.07
C ASN A 9 -7.43 -1.09 21.90
N VAL A 10 -6.11 -1.07 21.63
CA VAL A 10 -5.13 -1.78 22.45
C VAL A 10 -4.76 -0.96 23.67
N THR A 11 -5.01 -1.50 24.87
CA THR A 11 -4.72 -0.84 26.16
C THR A 11 -3.22 -0.69 26.42
N HIS A 12 -2.43 -1.71 26.04
CA HIS A 12 -0.97 -1.75 26.21
C HIS A 12 -0.26 -1.70 24.85
N LYS A 13 -0.28 -0.53 24.20
CA LYS A 13 0.34 -0.33 22.86
C LYS A 13 1.83 -0.69 22.83
N SER A 14 2.53 -0.62 23.94
CA SER A 14 3.96 -0.99 24.05
C SER A 14 4.24 -2.48 23.82
N LEU A 15 3.22 -3.35 23.92
CA LEU A 15 3.36 -4.78 23.62
C LEU A 15 3.17 -5.10 22.13
N VAL A 16 2.71 -4.14 21.33
CA VAL A 16 2.53 -4.30 19.90
C VAL A 16 3.87 -4.05 19.21
N LEU A 17 4.46 -5.09 18.64
CA LEU A 17 5.73 -5.00 17.93
C LEU A 17 5.60 -4.39 16.53
N GLY A 18 4.40 -4.45 15.95
CA GLY A 18 4.12 -4.02 14.59
C GLY A 18 2.95 -4.80 14.02
N GLY A 19 2.96 -5.02 12.71
CA GLY A 19 2.00 -5.88 12.03
C GLY A 19 2.67 -6.65 10.89
N GLU A 20 1.88 -7.51 10.24
CA GLU A 20 2.30 -8.29 9.08
C GLU A 20 1.27 -8.17 7.96
N PHE A 21 1.76 -8.12 6.72
CA PHE A 21 0.94 -8.33 5.53
C PHE A 21 1.06 -9.81 5.13
N ALA A 22 -0.03 -10.57 5.30
CA ALA A 22 -0.06 -11.98 4.95
C ALA A 22 -0.60 -12.19 3.53
N MET A 23 0.15 -12.95 2.73
CA MET A 23 -0.26 -13.41 1.40
C MET A 23 -0.37 -14.93 1.39
N TRP A 24 -1.59 -15.43 1.63
CA TRP A 24 -1.87 -16.86 1.59
C TRP A 24 -1.89 -17.38 0.14
N LEU A 25 -1.36 -18.58 -0.08
CA LEU A 25 -1.00 -19.09 -1.41
C LEU A 25 -2.01 -20.09 -1.99
N GLU A 26 -3.20 -20.27 -1.39
CA GLU A 26 -4.20 -21.22 -1.87
C GLU A 26 -4.62 -20.94 -3.32
N ILE A 27 -4.60 -19.66 -3.73
CA ILE A 27 -4.96 -19.19 -5.07
C ILE A 27 -3.89 -18.23 -5.65
N ALA A 28 -2.63 -18.42 -5.26
CA ALA A 28 -1.52 -17.63 -5.76
C ALA A 28 -0.30 -18.49 -6.07
N ASP A 29 0.09 -18.46 -7.34
CA ASP A 29 1.31 -19.07 -7.84
C ASP A 29 2.35 -17.99 -8.19
N SER A 30 3.45 -18.41 -8.82
CA SER A 30 4.52 -17.52 -9.27
C SER A 30 4.08 -16.47 -10.29
N HIS A 31 2.96 -16.67 -11.00
CA HIS A 31 2.50 -15.74 -12.01
C HIS A 31 1.71 -14.57 -11.43
N VAL A 32 1.05 -14.77 -10.28
CA VAL A 32 0.14 -13.76 -9.71
C VAL A 32 0.59 -13.22 -8.36
N VAL A 33 1.56 -13.85 -7.70
CA VAL A 33 1.97 -13.45 -6.35
C VAL A 33 2.48 -12.00 -6.30
N GLU A 34 3.26 -11.56 -7.29
CA GLU A 34 3.83 -10.21 -7.29
C GLU A 34 2.77 -9.13 -7.38
N ALA A 35 1.81 -9.26 -8.30
CA ALA A 35 0.69 -8.32 -8.43
C ALA A 35 -0.26 -8.39 -7.21
N LYS A 36 -0.32 -9.55 -6.54
CA LYS A 36 -1.10 -9.68 -5.30
C LYS A 36 -0.44 -8.97 -4.13
N VAL A 37 0.90 -8.97 -4.06
CA VAL A 37 1.66 -8.32 -2.99
C VAL A 37 1.82 -6.82 -3.26
N TRP A 38 2.24 -6.44 -4.46
CA TRP A 38 2.63 -5.09 -4.81
C TRP A 38 1.56 -4.40 -5.67
N PRO A 39 1.26 -3.12 -5.43
CA PRO A 39 1.93 -2.18 -4.51
C PRO A 39 1.32 -2.16 -3.10
N ARG A 40 0.33 -3.02 -2.81
CA ARG A 40 -0.39 -3.01 -1.53
C ARG A 40 0.56 -3.11 -0.34
N ALA A 41 1.52 -4.02 -0.36
CA ALA A 41 2.51 -4.18 0.71
C ALA A 41 3.31 -2.88 1.00
N ALA A 42 3.53 -2.01 0.00
CA ALA A 42 4.17 -0.72 0.22
C ALA A 42 3.28 0.23 1.05
N ALA A 43 1.96 0.18 0.88
CA ALA A 43 1.01 0.94 1.70
C ALA A 43 1.03 0.49 3.16
N PHE A 44 1.16 -0.82 3.40
CA PHE A 44 1.35 -1.35 4.76
C PHE A 44 2.71 -0.96 5.34
N ALA A 45 3.77 -1.06 4.55
CA ALA A 45 5.12 -0.71 4.99
C ALA A 45 5.20 0.72 5.53
N GLU A 46 4.57 1.68 4.85
CA GLU A 46 4.51 3.05 5.36
C GLU A 46 3.71 3.16 6.66
N ARG A 47 2.52 2.56 6.72
CA ARG A 47 1.68 2.58 7.93
C ARG A 47 2.45 2.01 9.13
N ALA A 48 3.19 0.92 8.93
CA ALA A 48 4.03 0.31 9.97
C ALA A 48 5.27 1.16 10.32
N TRP A 49 5.83 1.89 9.36
CA TRP A 49 7.05 2.67 9.54
C TRP A 49 6.82 4.03 10.22
N SER A 50 5.93 4.85 9.67
CA SER A 50 5.71 6.24 10.12
C SER A 50 4.39 6.45 10.84
N ASN A 51 3.45 5.51 10.72
CA ASN A 51 2.09 5.57 11.27
C ASN A 51 1.41 6.95 11.12
N PRO A 52 1.20 7.42 9.87
CA PRO A 52 0.75 8.78 9.59
C PRO A 52 -0.70 9.03 10.06
N THR A 53 -0.98 10.21 10.62
CA THR A 53 -2.35 10.60 10.98
C THR A 53 -3.19 11.01 9.76
N THR A 54 -2.56 11.20 8.61
CA THR A 54 -3.18 11.51 7.33
C THR A 54 -3.74 10.26 6.64
N SER A 55 -4.67 10.48 5.71
CA SER A 55 -5.36 9.41 5.00
C SER A 55 -4.62 8.98 3.73
N TRP A 56 -5.06 7.89 3.11
CA TRP A 56 -4.54 7.49 1.80
C TRP A 56 -4.69 8.57 0.71
N LYS A 57 -5.66 9.50 0.83
CA LYS A 57 -5.86 10.58 -0.13
C LYS A 57 -4.61 11.47 -0.22
N ASP A 58 -3.96 11.71 0.91
CA ASP A 58 -2.72 12.50 1.00
C ASP A 58 -1.50 11.70 0.52
N ALA A 59 -1.60 10.37 0.53
CA ALA A 59 -0.52 9.45 0.16
C ALA A 59 -0.58 9.00 -1.31
N ILE A 60 -1.70 9.19 -2.02
CA ILE A 60 -1.91 8.57 -3.34
C ILE A 60 -0.84 9.00 -4.36
N ALA A 61 -0.42 10.27 -4.35
CA ALA A 61 0.61 10.80 -5.24
C ALA A 61 1.91 9.99 -5.15
N ARG A 62 2.37 9.83 -3.92
CA ARG A 62 3.62 9.16 -3.56
C ARG A 62 3.52 7.64 -3.65
N MET A 63 2.33 7.09 -3.42
CA MET A 63 2.04 5.68 -3.68
C MET A 63 2.15 5.34 -5.18
N CYS A 64 1.63 6.19 -6.07
CA CYS A 64 1.77 6.00 -7.52
C CYS A 64 3.24 6.03 -7.96
N ILE A 65 4.02 6.99 -7.46
CA ILE A 65 5.48 7.05 -7.71
C ILE A 65 6.18 5.79 -7.19
N GLN A 66 5.84 5.34 -5.99
CA GLN A 66 6.46 4.15 -5.39
C GLN A 66 6.11 2.87 -6.17
N ARG A 67 4.87 2.75 -6.66
CA ARG A 67 4.46 1.66 -7.53
C ARG A 67 5.30 1.62 -8.80
N ASP A 68 5.56 2.76 -9.42
CA ASP A 68 6.37 2.82 -10.63
C ASP A 68 7.82 2.39 -10.35
N ARG A 69 8.42 2.83 -9.24
CA ARG A 69 9.76 2.37 -8.81
C ARG A 69 9.84 0.86 -8.60
N ILE A 70 8.79 0.26 -8.04
CA ILE A 70 8.71 -1.20 -7.86
C ILE A 70 8.68 -1.89 -9.23
N ALA A 71 7.87 -1.39 -10.16
CA ALA A 71 7.79 -1.92 -11.53
C ALA A 71 9.10 -1.74 -12.31
N GLU A 72 9.77 -0.59 -12.19
CA GLU A 72 11.08 -0.30 -12.78
C GLU A 72 12.19 -1.20 -12.22
N SER A 73 12.00 -1.74 -11.01
CA SER A 73 12.91 -2.72 -10.41
C SER A 73 12.69 -4.15 -10.92
N GLY A 74 11.77 -4.34 -11.88
CA GLY A 74 11.46 -5.64 -12.48
C GLY A 74 10.39 -6.46 -11.76
N ILE A 75 9.69 -5.88 -10.78
CA ILE A 75 8.64 -6.56 -10.01
C ILE A 75 7.28 -6.29 -10.65
N GLY A 76 6.46 -7.32 -10.86
CA GLY A 76 5.12 -7.25 -11.42
C GLY A 76 4.07 -6.60 -10.51
N ALA A 77 4.22 -5.31 -10.19
CA ALA A 77 3.28 -4.56 -9.36
C ALA A 77 1.96 -4.25 -10.09
N ASP A 78 0.84 -4.44 -9.39
CA ASP A 78 -0.49 -4.13 -9.89
C ASP A 78 -0.66 -2.64 -10.21
N ALA A 79 -1.61 -2.33 -11.08
CA ALA A 79 -1.99 -0.96 -11.39
C ALA A 79 -2.87 -0.39 -10.27
N ILE A 80 -2.62 0.87 -9.87
CA ILE A 80 -3.45 1.57 -8.86
C ILE A 80 -4.52 2.42 -9.56
N GLN A 81 -4.10 3.19 -10.57
CA GLN A 81 -4.92 4.11 -11.32
C GLN A 81 -4.44 4.15 -12.78
N PRO A 82 -5.29 4.64 -13.71
CA PRO A 82 -4.85 4.96 -15.06
C PRO A 82 -3.63 5.88 -15.06
N ALA A 83 -2.73 5.71 -16.03
CA ALA A 83 -1.54 6.55 -16.16
C ALA A 83 -1.87 8.06 -16.25
N TRP A 84 -3.04 8.40 -16.76
CA TRP A 84 -3.54 9.78 -16.84
C TRP A 84 -3.61 10.46 -15.46
N CYS A 85 -4.01 9.72 -14.42
CA CYS A 85 -4.11 10.23 -13.05
C CYS A 85 -2.76 10.66 -12.46
N ARG A 86 -1.64 10.15 -12.98
CA ARG A 86 -0.30 10.58 -12.55
C ARG A 86 -0.03 12.05 -12.87
N GLN A 87 -0.59 12.53 -13.98
CA GLN A 87 -0.41 13.92 -14.44
C GLN A 87 -1.53 14.84 -13.93
N HIS A 88 -2.65 14.26 -13.49
CA HIS A 88 -3.89 14.97 -13.12
C HIS A 88 -4.39 14.47 -11.76
N LEU A 89 -3.55 14.65 -10.74
CA LEU A 89 -3.71 13.94 -9.46
C LEU A 89 -5.06 14.20 -8.77
N ASN A 90 -5.56 15.43 -8.88
CA ASN A 90 -6.79 15.87 -8.23
C ASN A 90 -8.06 15.48 -9.01
N ASP A 91 -7.91 15.06 -10.26
CA ASP A 91 -9.04 14.77 -11.15
C ASP A 91 -9.53 13.31 -11.02
N CYS A 92 -8.75 12.47 -10.34
CA CYS A 92 -9.03 11.05 -10.13
C CYS A 92 -9.48 10.71 -8.70
N SER A 93 -9.67 11.71 -7.84
CA SER A 93 -10.24 11.52 -6.51
C SER A 93 -11.76 11.68 -6.54
N LEU A 94 -12.47 10.73 -5.92
CA LEU A 94 -13.90 10.90 -5.65
C LEU A 94 -14.11 12.04 -4.64
N SER A 95 -14.98 12.97 -5.00
CA SER A 95 -15.44 14.09 -4.16
C SER A 95 -16.14 13.60 -2.90
#